data_AF-A0A849DTN1-F1
#
_entry.id   AF-A0A849DTN1-F1
#
_cell.length_a   1.000
_cell.length_b   1.000
_cell.length_c   1.000
_cell.angle_alpha   90.00
_cell.angle_beta   90.00
_cell.angle_gamma   90.00
#
_symmetry.space_group_name_H-M   'P 1'
#
loop_
_entity.id
_entity.type
_entity.pdbx_description
1 polymer ?
#
loop_
_entity_poly.entity_id
_entity_poly.type
_entity_poly.pdbx_seq_one_letter_code
_entity_poly.pdbx_strand_id
1 'polypeptide(L)'
;MGFLIKYIVVFAVGVAASLLLVPLVKKIAPAMDLMDEPDERRIHKKPIPRCGGIAVFIATHLALAVVFLGPWRQLAGTVQLPEWGIIFVCSTILLLVGIFDDRYDMRAWFKLLGQLGVATLMFLGGFSFEAFLGVQLPFAVNFGATLFWFVLLINAFNLIDGMDGACGGLGMIA
;
A
#
# COMPACT_ATOMS: atom_id res chain seq x y z
N MET A 1 -29.70 5.57 -5.37
CA MET A 1 -28.42 6.13 -5.88
C MET A 1 -27.94 5.27 -7.05
N GLY A 2 -27.67 5.87 -8.22
CA GLY A 2 -27.13 5.14 -9.38
C GLY A 2 -25.74 4.55 -9.10
N PHE A 3 -25.36 3.49 -9.83
CA PHE A 3 -24.08 2.78 -9.65
C PHE A 3 -22.88 3.73 -9.77
N LEU A 4 -22.85 4.55 -10.82
CA LEU A 4 -21.81 5.57 -11.06
C LEU A 4 -21.64 6.53 -9.87
N ILE A 5 -22.75 7.01 -9.29
CA ILE A 5 -22.69 7.96 -8.18
C ILE A 5 -22.02 7.34 -6.96
N LYS A 6 -22.22 6.03 -6.71
CA LYS A 6 -21.56 5.36 -5.58
C LYS A 6 -20.03 5.36 -5.74
N TYR A 7 -19.51 5.09 -6.94
CA TYR A 7 -18.06 5.19 -7.22
C TYR A 7 -17.54 6.62 -7.05
N ILE A 8 -18.28 7.61 -7.56
CA ILE A 8 -17.90 9.02 -7.42
C ILE A 8 -17.79 9.40 -5.95
N VAL A 9 -18.73 8.95 -5.10
CA VAL A 9 -18.67 9.23 -3.67
C VAL A 9 -17.46 8.56 -3.02
N VAL A 10 -17.20 7.27 -3.29
CA VAL A 10 -16.03 6.57 -2.73
C VAL A 10 -14.72 7.25 -3.15
N PHE A 11 -14.60 7.62 -4.43
CA PHE A 11 -13.46 8.36 -4.95
C PHE A 11 -13.33 9.75 -4.28
N ALA A 12 -14.42 10.50 -4.17
CA ALA A 12 -14.43 11.82 -3.53
C ALA A 12 -14.02 11.75 -2.06
N VAL A 13 -14.43 10.69 -1.33
CA VAL A 13 -13.96 10.45 0.05
C VAL A 13 -12.46 10.25 0.09
N GLY A 14 -11.89 9.43 -0.80
CA GLY A 14 -10.45 9.23 -0.89
C GLY A 14 -9.69 10.53 -1.20
N VAL A 15 -10.16 11.30 -2.17
CA VAL A 15 -9.56 12.61 -2.53
C VAL A 15 -9.65 13.59 -1.37
N ALA A 16 -10.83 13.75 -0.76
CA ALA A 16 -11.03 14.66 0.35
C ALA A 16 -10.16 14.27 1.56
N ALA A 17 -10.10 12.97 1.88
CA ALA A 17 -9.24 12.46 2.94
C ALA A 17 -7.76 12.75 2.64
N SER A 18 -7.29 12.49 1.43
CA SER A 18 -5.90 12.76 1.03
C SER A 18 -5.56 14.25 1.12
N LEU A 19 -6.41 15.14 0.59
CA LEU A 19 -6.22 16.59 0.65
C LEU A 19 -6.15 17.14 2.07
N LEU A 20 -6.83 16.50 3.03
CA LEU A 20 -6.78 16.86 4.44
C LEU A 20 -5.58 16.24 5.17
N LEU A 21 -5.29 14.97 4.89
CA LEU A 21 -4.28 14.20 5.60
C LEU A 21 -2.86 14.55 5.18
N VAL A 22 -2.58 14.77 3.89
CA VAL A 22 -1.24 15.11 3.40
C VAL A 22 -0.65 16.34 4.11
N PRO A 23 -1.33 17.51 4.20
CA PRO A 23 -0.79 18.66 4.91
C PRO A 23 -0.67 18.43 6.42
N LEU A 24 -1.54 17.60 7.02
CA LEU A 24 -1.45 17.24 8.44
C LEU A 24 -0.22 16.37 8.71
N VAL A 25 -0.03 15.32 7.91
CA VAL A 25 1.12 14.41 7.99
C VAL A 25 2.43 15.17 7.76
N LYS A 26 2.45 16.11 6.82
CA LYS A 26 3.59 17.02 6.61
C LYS A 26 3.93 17.88 7.84
N LYS A 27 2.95 18.31 8.62
CA LYS A 27 3.18 19.10 9.85
C LYS A 27 3.73 18.26 11.00
N ILE A 28 3.34 16.99 11.11
CA ILE A 28 3.80 16.08 12.17
C ILE A 28 5.11 15.38 11.84
N ALA A 29 5.49 15.33 10.56
CA ALA A 29 6.72 14.67 10.08
C ALA A 29 7.99 15.03 10.89
N PRO A 30 8.24 16.31 11.25
CA PRO A 30 9.42 16.66 12.04
C PRO A 30 9.38 16.07 13.45
N ALA A 31 8.20 16.02 14.08
CA ALA A 31 8.03 15.44 15.41
C ALA A 31 8.17 13.90 15.41
N MET A 32 7.95 13.27 14.26
CA MET A 32 8.10 11.82 14.07
C MET A 32 9.51 11.42 13.65
N ASP A 33 10.42 12.37 13.40
CA ASP A 33 11.77 12.11 12.87
C ASP A 33 11.72 11.42 11.48
N LEU A 34 10.74 11.84 10.66
CA LEU A 34 10.49 11.31 9.30
C LEU A 34 10.79 12.36 8.24
N MET A 35 11.94 13.01 8.37
CA MET A 35 12.43 14.04 7.46
C MET A 35 13.62 13.52 6.66
N ASP A 36 13.60 13.74 5.35
CA ASP A 36 14.74 13.54 4.46
C ASP A 36 15.63 14.78 4.50
N GLU A 37 16.78 14.70 5.17
CA GLU A 37 17.76 15.77 5.20
C GLU A 37 18.55 15.84 3.87
N PRO A 38 18.89 17.05 3.39
CA PRO A 38 19.69 17.19 2.17
C PRO A 38 21.12 16.68 2.38
N ASP A 39 21.64 15.97 1.38
CA ASP A 39 23.00 15.40 1.33
C ASP A 39 23.54 15.49 -0.10
N GLU A 40 24.84 15.24 -0.32
CA GLU A 40 25.52 15.29 -1.62
C GLU A 40 24.86 14.41 -2.70
N ARG A 41 24.14 13.36 -2.27
CA ARG A 41 23.41 12.42 -3.15
C ARG A 41 21.96 12.83 -3.43
N ARG A 42 21.41 13.85 -2.74
CA ARG A 42 20.00 14.25 -2.81
C ARG A 42 19.84 15.47 -3.73
N ILE A 43 18.77 15.48 -4.53
CA ILE A 43 18.46 16.58 -5.47
C ILE A 43 17.87 17.80 -4.75
N HIS A 44 17.22 17.57 -3.60
CA HIS A 44 16.59 18.63 -2.83
C HIS A 44 17.58 19.34 -1.91
N LYS A 45 17.31 20.64 -1.65
CA LYS A 45 18.14 21.52 -0.80
C LYS A 45 17.49 21.89 0.52
N LYS A 46 16.30 21.36 0.79
CA LYS A 46 15.51 21.64 1.99
C LYS A 46 14.96 20.32 2.51
N PRO A 47 14.84 20.12 3.83
CA PRO A 47 14.29 18.90 4.37
C PRO A 47 12.88 18.61 3.83
N ILE A 48 12.65 17.39 3.34
CA ILE A 48 11.37 16.94 2.77
C ILE A 48 10.77 15.85 3.66
N PRO A 49 9.47 15.91 4.01
CA PRO A 49 8.83 14.84 4.78
C PRO A 49 8.74 13.53 3.97
N ARG A 50 9.13 12.39 4.57
CA ARG A 50 9.04 11.05 3.94
C ARG A 50 7.74 10.30 4.22
N CYS A 51 6.88 10.83 5.08
CA CYS A 51 5.69 10.12 5.57
C CYS A 51 4.44 10.21 4.67
N GLY A 52 4.56 10.58 3.39
CA GLY A 52 3.42 10.72 2.47
C GLY A 52 2.56 9.45 2.35
N GLY A 53 3.19 8.27 2.43
CA GLY A 53 2.51 6.97 2.41
C GLY A 53 1.50 6.78 3.55
N ILE A 54 1.69 7.42 4.71
CA ILE A 54 0.73 7.36 5.83
C ILE A 54 -0.59 8.02 5.43
N ALA A 55 -0.54 9.18 4.77
CA ALA A 55 -1.73 9.89 4.32
C ALA A 55 -2.50 9.07 3.28
N VAL A 56 -1.79 8.47 2.31
CA VAL A 56 -2.38 7.61 1.27
C VAL A 56 -3.00 6.36 1.90
N PHE A 57 -2.29 5.68 2.80
CA PHE A 57 -2.79 4.50 3.50
C PHE A 57 -4.12 4.78 4.22
N ILE A 58 -4.17 5.86 5.01
CA ILE A 58 -5.38 6.23 5.76
C ILE A 58 -6.50 6.62 4.79
N ALA A 59 -6.22 7.45 3.78
CA ALA A 59 -7.21 7.88 2.80
C ALA A 59 -7.84 6.70 2.04
N THR A 60 -7.01 5.74 1.59
CA THR A 60 -7.47 4.52 0.91
C THR A 60 -8.37 3.69 1.83
N HIS A 61 -7.97 3.46 3.08
CA HIS A 61 -8.78 2.66 4.00
C HIS A 61 -10.06 3.35 4.46
N LEU A 62 -10.08 4.68 4.55
CA LEU A 62 -11.32 5.44 4.77
C LEU A 62 -12.29 5.29 3.60
N ALA A 63 -11.80 5.36 2.35
CA ALA A 63 -12.63 5.12 1.17
C ALA A 63 -13.16 3.68 1.13
N LEU A 64 -12.32 2.69 1.43
CA LEU A 64 -12.73 1.28 1.51
C LEU A 64 -13.72 1.01 2.66
N ALA A 65 -13.57 1.69 3.80
CA ALA A 65 -14.52 1.57 4.91
C ALA A 65 -15.94 2.00 4.50
N VAL A 66 -16.09 3.01 3.63
CA VAL A 66 -17.40 3.39 3.06
C VAL A 66 -18.02 2.23 2.27
N VAL A 67 -17.21 1.43 1.58
CA VAL A 67 -17.67 0.26 0.82
C VAL A 67 -18.03 -0.90 1.74
N PHE A 68 -17.11 -1.30 2.62
CA PHE A 68 -17.23 -2.53 3.41
C PHE A 68 -18.10 -2.40 4.67
N LEU A 69 -18.06 -1.25 5.33
CA LEU A 69 -18.85 -0.95 6.53
C LEU A 69 -20.15 -0.20 6.19
N GLY A 70 -20.22 0.42 5.01
CA GLY A 70 -21.41 1.11 4.52
C GLY A 70 -22.37 0.22 3.71
N PRO A 71 -23.39 0.82 3.09
CA PRO A 71 -24.44 0.10 2.37
C PRO A 71 -24.03 -0.34 0.95
N TRP A 72 -22.75 -0.21 0.59
CA TRP A 72 -22.28 -0.37 -0.80
C TRP A 72 -21.36 -1.58 -1.03
N ARG A 73 -21.50 -2.63 -0.22
CA ARG A 73 -20.70 -3.86 -0.35
C ARG A 73 -20.70 -4.49 -1.74
N GLN A 74 -21.76 -4.29 -2.53
CA GLN A 74 -21.80 -4.73 -3.93
C GLN A 74 -20.71 -4.12 -4.83
N LEU A 75 -20.04 -3.05 -4.39
CA LEU A 75 -18.90 -2.47 -5.11
C LEU A 75 -17.59 -3.24 -4.88
N ALA A 76 -17.51 -4.08 -3.86
CA ALA A 76 -16.30 -4.83 -3.50
C ALA A 76 -16.01 -6.04 -4.42
N GLY A 77 -16.92 -6.34 -5.35
CA GLY A 77 -16.78 -7.48 -6.26
C GLY A 77 -16.77 -8.81 -5.48
N THR A 78 -15.70 -9.58 -5.64
CA THR A 78 -15.52 -10.87 -4.95
C THR A 78 -14.88 -10.73 -3.56
N VAL A 79 -14.32 -9.56 -3.23
CA VAL A 79 -13.67 -9.32 -1.94
C VAL A 79 -14.74 -9.08 -0.88
N GLN A 80 -14.65 -9.77 0.26
CA GLN A 80 -15.55 -9.57 1.38
C GLN A 80 -14.84 -8.92 2.57
N LEU A 81 -15.58 -8.73 3.66
CA LEU A 81 -15.09 -8.04 4.85
C LEU A 81 -13.87 -8.73 5.49
N PRO A 82 -13.82 -10.08 5.63
CA PRO A 82 -12.63 -10.76 6.16
C PRO A 82 -11.39 -10.56 5.28
N GLU A 83 -11.53 -10.65 3.96
CA GLU A 83 -10.43 -10.45 3.00
C GLU A 83 -9.90 -9.02 3.05
N TRP A 84 -10.79 -8.03 3.18
CA TRP A 84 -10.37 -6.64 3.44
C TRP A 84 -9.61 -6.51 4.76
N GLY A 85 -10.01 -7.24 5.80
CA GLY A 85 -9.27 -7.30 7.07
C GLY A 85 -7.84 -7.82 6.89
N ILE A 86 -7.64 -8.84 6.06
CA ILE A 86 -6.30 -9.37 5.72
C ILE A 86 -5.49 -8.32 4.97
N ILE A 87 -6.08 -7.66 3.97
CA ILE A 87 -5.44 -6.56 3.23
C ILE A 87 -5.04 -5.42 4.18
N PHE A 88 -5.93 -5.04 5.11
CA PHE A 88 -5.65 -4.00 6.10
C PHE A 88 -4.46 -4.36 6.98
N VAL A 89 -4.42 -5.57 7.53
CA VAL A 89 -3.30 -6.05 8.36
C VAL A 89 -2.00 -6.09 7.55
N CYS A 90 -2.03 -6.67 6.35
CA CYS A 90 -0.85 -6.79 5.49
C CYS A 90 -0.28 -5.43 5.07
N SER A 91 -1.14 -4.51 4.62
CA SER A 91 -0.73 -3.15 4.27
C SER A 91 -0.27 -2.33 5.48
N THR A 92 -0.83 -2.57 6.67
CA THR A 92 -0.32 -1.97 7.92
C THR A 92 1.10 -2.45 8.22
N ILE A 93 1.37 -3.75 8.09
CA ILE A 93 2.72 -4.31 8.27
C ILE A 93 3.69 -3.67 7.27
N LEU A 94 3.33 -3.57 5.99
CA LEU A 94 4.18 -2.93 4.98
C LEU A 94 4.41 -1.45 5.25
N LEU A 95 3.38 -0.71 5.69
CA LEU A 95 3.51 0.69 6.09
C LEU A 95 4.51 0.82 7.23
N LEU A 96 4.41 -0.04 8.26
CA LEU A 96 5.33 -0.03 9.38
C LEU A 96 6.76 -0.36 8.92
N VAL A 97 6.95 -1.40 8.10
CA VAL A 97 8.26 -1.73 7.52
C VAL A 97 8.85 -0.52 6.78
N GLY A 98 8.05 0.20 5.98
CA GLY A 98 8.47 1.42 5.30
C GLY A 98 8.87 2.54 6.26
N ILE A 99 8.07 2.80 7.30
CA ILE A 99 8.39 3.81 8.33
C ILE A 99 9.68 3.46 9.07
N PHE A 100 9.85 2.19 9.47
CA PHE A 100 11.06 1.74 10.15
C PHE A 100 12.28 1.85 9.23
N ASP A 101 12.11 1.54 7.94
CA ASP A 101 13.17 1.69 6.96
C ASP A 101 13.59 3.15 6.78
N ASP A 102 12.62 4.05 6.60
CA ASP A 102 12.87 5.48 6.44
C ASP A 102 13.61 6.09 7.63
N ARG A 103 13.33 5.59 8.84
CA ARG A 103 13.92 6.09 10.09
C ARG A 103 15.28 5.48 10.42
N TYR A 104 15.46 4.18 10.19
CA TYR A 104 16.62 3.45 10.69
C TYR A 104 17.57 2.94 9.60
N ASP A 105 17.28 3.22 8.32
CA ASP A 105 18.02 2.71 7.16
C ASP A 105 18.25 1.19 7.27
N MET A 106 17.14 0.45 7.24
CA MET A 106 17.15 -0.96 7.58
C MET A 106 17.95 -1.79 6.57
N ARG A 107 18.68 -2.78 7.08
CA ARG A 107 19.34 -3.78 6.21
C ARG A 107 18.29 -4.47 5.34
N ALA A 108 18.61 -4.66 4.05
CA ALA A 108 17.71 -5.24 3.05
C ALA A 108 17.07 -6.56 3.49
N TRP A 109 17.79 -7.41 4.23
CA TRP A 109 17.26 -8.68 4.72
C TRP A 109 16.08 -8.52 5.67
N PHE A 110 16.04 -7.49 6.53
CA PHE A 110 14.90 -7.26 7.42
C PHE A 110 13.67 -6.79 6.65
N LYS A 111 13.84 -5.96 5.61
CA LYS A 111 12.75 -5.57 4.71
C LYS A 111 12.18 -6.79 4.01
N LEU A 112 13.05 -7.65 3.47
CA LEU A 112 12.66 -8.86 2.77
C LEU A 112 11.89 -9.83 3.68
N LEU A 113 12.30 -10.01 4.93
CA LEU A 113 11.58 -10.84 5.89
C LEU A 113 10.16 -10.32 6.15
N GLY A 114 9.99 -9.00 6.30
CA GLY A 114 8.68 -8.37 6.42
C GLY A 114 7.80 -8.60 5.18
N GLN A 115 8.37 -8.42 3.99
CA GLN A 115 7.68 -8.65 2.72
C GLN A 115 7.27 -10.12 2.52
N LEU A 116 8.15 -11.08 2.86
CA LEU A 116 7.85 -12.51 2.80
C LEU A 116 6.76 -12.90 3.82
N GLY A 117 6.79 -12.31 5.02
CA GLY A 117 5.72 -12.48 6.01
C GLY A 117 4.38 -12.02 5.48
N VAL A 118 4.33 -10.81 4.90
CA VAL A 118 3.12 -10.27 4.28
C VAL A 118 2.64 -11.14 3.12
N ALA A 119 3.54 -11.56 2.23
CA ALA A 119 3.17 -12.40 1.10
C ALA A 119 2.64 -13.78 1.54
N THR A 120 3.17 -14.31 2.65
CA THR A 120 2.65 -15.55 3.27
C THR A 120 1.25 -15.34 3.83
N LEU A 121 1.01 -14.23 4.55
CA LEU A 121 -0.32 -13.90 5.07
C LEU A 121 -1.35 -13.70 3.95
N MET A 122 -0.96 -13.04 2.87
CA MET A 122 -1.81 -12.88 1.68
C MET A 122 -2.15 -14.24 1.07
N PHE A 123 -1.18 -15.13 0.90
CA PHE A 123 -1.42 -16.49 0.41
C PHE A 123 -2.40 -17.27 1.31
N LEU A 124 -2.19 -17.25 2.62
CA LEU A 124 -3.08 -17.90 3.59
C LEU A 124 -4.48 -17.28 3.61
N GLY A 125 -4.58 -16.00 3.25
CA GLY A 125 -5.84 -15.28 3.07
C GLY A 125 -6.57 -15.56 1.76
N GLY A 126 -6.09 -16.51 0.95
CA GLY A 126 -6.69 -16.87 -0.33
C GLY A 126 -6.24 -16.00 -1.51
N PHE A 127 -5.31 -15.07 -1.31
CA PHE A 127 -4.73 -14.29 -2.41
C PHE A 127 -3.56 -15.06 -3.04
N SER A 128 -3.88 -15.98 -3.95
CA SER A 128 -2.89 -16.81 -4.66
C SER A 128 -3.22 -16.94 -6.15
N PHE A 129 -2.33 -17.55 -6.93
CA PHE A 129 -2.59 -17.75 -8.36
C PHE A 129 -3.62 -18.85 -8.63
N GLU A 130 -3.64 -19.89 -7.79
CA GLU A 130 -4.48 -21.11 -7.87
C GLU A 130 -4.28 -21.96 -9.14
N ALA A 131 -4.36 -21.34 -10.31
CA ALA A 131 -4.17 -21.95 -11.62
C ALA A 131 -3.41 -21.01 -12.57
N PHE A 132 -2.68 -21.60 -13.51
CA PHE A 132 -2.02 -20.88 -14.60
C PHE A 132 -2.47 -21.47 -15.93
N LEU A 133 -2.99 -20.62 -16.83
CA LEU A 133 -3.53 -21.03 -18.13
C LEU A 133 -4.57 -22.17 -18.03
N GLY A 134 -5.39 -22.15 -16.97
CA GLY A 134 -6.42 -23.17 -16.71
C GLY A 134 -5.91 -24.45 -16.05
N VAL A 135 -4.60 -24.57 -15.78
CA VAL A 135 -4.00 -25.72 -15.08
C VAL A 135 -3.78 -25.37 -13.61
N GLN A 136 -4.33 -26.17 -12.69
CA GLN A 136 -4.11 -25.99 -11.25
C GLN A 136 -2.63 -26.15 -10.91
N LEU A 137 -2.11 -25.20 -10.13
CA LEU A 137 -0.72 -25.21 -9.72
C LEU A 137 -0.52 -26.13 -8.51
N PRO A 138 0.54 -26.97 -8.50
CA PRO A 138 0.94 -27.67 -7.28
C PRO A 138 1.22 -26.67 -6.15
N PHE A 139 0.92 -27.06 -4.91
CA PHE A 139 1.02 -26.17 -3.74
C PHE A 139 2.34 -25.40 -3.67
N ALA A 140 3.48 -26.09 -3.81
CA ALA A 140 4.81 -25.45 -3.73
C ALA A 140 5.03 -24.41 -4.83
N VAL A 141 4.50 -24.65 -6.03
CA VAL A 141 4.61 -23.72 -7.17
C VAL A 141 3.69 -22.52 -6.96
N ASN A 142 2.44 -22.75 -6.55
CA ASN A 142 1.51 -21.66 -6.24
C ASN A 142 2.07 -20.76 -5.13
N PHE A 143 2.50 -21.36 -4.01
CA PHE A 143 3.07 -20.64 -2.88
C PHE A 143 4.31 -19.85 -3.27
N GLY A 144 5.29 -20.49 -3.94
CA GLY A 144 6.50 -19.84 -4.39
C GLY A 144 6.24 -18.69 -5.37
N ALA A 145 5.31 -18.88 -6.32
CA ALA A 145 4.91 -17.86 -7.27
C ALA A 145 4.22 -16.68 -6.56
N THR A 146 3.31 -16.93 -5.61
CA THR A 146 2.65 -15.88 -4.83
C THR A 146 3.67 -15.08 -4.01
N LEU A 147 4.58 -15.74 -3.29
CA LEU A 147 5.64 -15.05 -2.54
C LEU A 147 6.48 -14.16 -3.45
N PHE A 148 6.96 -14.74 -4.56
CA PHE A 148 7.77 -14.02 -5.54
C PHE A 148 7.02 -12.80 -6.08
N TRP A 149 5.74 -12.95 -6.46
CA TRP A 149 4.94 -11.89 -7.04
C TRP A 149 4.74 -10.70 -6.09
N PHE A 150 4.37 -10.96 -4.83
CA PHE A 150 4.21 -9.90 -3.84
C PHE A 150 5.53 -9.19 -3.57
N VAL A 151 6.61 -9.93 -3.33
CA VAL A 151 7.94 -9.35 -3.08
C VAL A 151 8.41 -8.54 -4.29
N LEU A 152 8.22 -9.05 -5.51
CA LEU A 152 8.56 -8.37 -6.74
C LEU A 152 7.82 -7.04 -6.86
N LEU A 153 6.50 -7.04 -6.70
CA LEU A 153 5.69 -5.82 -6.80
C LEU A 153 6.09 -4.79 -5.74
N ILE A 154 6.25 -5.20 -4.48
CA ILE A 154 6.63 -4.28 -3.40
C ILE A 154 7.98 -3.62 -3.70
N ASN A 155 8.99 -4.39 -4.13
CA ASN A 155 10.29 -3.83 -4.47
C ASN A 155 10.25 -3.00 -5.75
N ALA A 156 9.44 -3.37 -6.74
CA ALA A 156 9.28 -2.59 -7.97
C ALA A 156 8.74 -1.17 -7.67
N PHE A 157 7.69 -1.06 -6.85
CA PHE A 157 7.17 0.24 -6.43
C PHE A 157 8.18 1.04 -5.60
N ASN A 158 8.90 0.40 -4.67
CA ASN A 158 9.93 1.06 -3.86
C ASN A 158 11.08 1.62 -4.72
N LEU A 159 11.49 0.91 -5.79
CA LEU A 159 12.52 1.38 -6.71
C LEU A 159 12.05 2.54 -7.61
N ILE A 160 10.78 2.56 -8.00
CA ILE A 160 10.19 3.62 -8.83
C ILE A 160 9.96 4.91 -8.03
N ASP A 161 9.76 4.81 -6.71
CA ASP A 161 9.47 5.95 -5.81
C ASP A 161 10.68 6.87 -5.55
N GLY A 162 11.75 6.76 -6.35
CA GLY A 162 12.89 7.68 -6.33
C GLY A 162 12.67 8.99 -7.10
N MET A 163 11.51 9.17 -7.74
CA MET A 163 11.18 10.33 -8.56
C MET A 163 9.84 10.98 -8.15
N ASP A 164 9.81 12.30 -8.11
CA ASP A 164 8.61 13.07 -7.75
C ASP A 164 7.41 12.69 -8.61
N GLY A 165 6.38 12.12 -7.99
CA GLY A 165 5.10 11.80 -8.62
C GLY A 165 5.08 10.54 -9.51
N ALA A 166 6.20 9.84 -9.69
CA ALA A 166 6.25 8.64 -10.54
C ALA A 166 5.43 7.48 -9.95
N CYS A 167 5.66 7.15 -8.68
CA CYS A 167 4.95 6.08 -7.97
C CYS A 167 3.44 6.36 -7.86
N GLY A 168 3.07 7.60 -7.50
CA GLY A 168 1.68 8.03 -7.41
C GLY A 168 0.96 8.03 -8.77
N GLY A 169 1.63 8.45 -9.84
CA GLY A 169 1.09 8.41 -11.20
C GLY A 169 0.87 6.98 -11.71
N LEU A 170 1.84 6.09 -11.50
CA LEU A 170 1.71 4.67 -11.85
C LEU A 170 0.54 4.02 -11.09
N GLY A 171 0.43 4.28 -9.78
CA GLY A 171 -0.65 3.76 -8.94
C GLY A 171 -2.04 4.31 -9.29
N MET A 172 -2.14 5.45 -9.98
CA MET A 172 -3.42 5.97 -10.49
C MET A 172 -3.87 5.25 -11.76
N ILE A 173 -2.93 4.78 -12.58
CA ILE A 173 -3.20 4.16 -13.89
C ILE A 173 -3.46 2.65 -13.75
N ALA A 174 -2.70 1.98 -12.86
CA ALA A 174 -2.78 0.54 -12.61
C ALA A 174 -4.11 0.13 -11.94
#